data_AF-A0A1Z7YVL8-F1
#
_entry.id   AF-A0A1Z7YVL8-F1
#
_cell.length_a   1.000
_cell.length_b   1.000
_cell.length_c   1.000
_cell.angle_alpha   90.00
_cell.angle_beta   90.00
_cell.angle_gamma   90.00
#
_symmetry.space_group_name_H-M   'P 1'
#
loop_
_entity.id
_entity.type
_entity.pdbx_description
1 polymer ?
#
loop_
_entity_poly.entity_id
_entity_poly.type
_entity_poly.pdbx_seq_one_letter_code
_entity_poly.pdbx_strand_id
1 'polypeptide(L)'
;MESLGAPKEIIDELTKVKSFGVFPQNWPVVVWFTQVCDLMRYRTDGACLGLDLPQIESDAKLSERCFTSAHYNGLRIMSKAAARALNKVNDD
;
A
#
# COMPACT_ATOMS: atom_id res chain seq x y z
N MET A 1 19.69 -19.91 -7.35
CA MET A 1 19.82 -18.44 -7.48
C MET A 1 21.20 -17.91 -7.09
N GLU A 2 22.21 -18.75 -6.86
CA GLU A 2 23.63 -18.33 -6.81
C GLU A 2 24.22 -18.04 -8.21
N SER A 3 23.44 -18.15 -9.29
CA SER A 3 23.92 -18.22 -10.67
C SER A 3 23.97 -16.88 -11.42
N LEU A 4 23.83 -15.72 -10.76
CA LEU A 4 23.72 -14.42 -11.46
C LEU A 4 24.69 -13.32 -10.98
N GLY A 5 25.68 -13.65 -10.14
CA GLY A 5 26.75 -12.70 -9.78
C GLY A 5 26.30 -11.46 -9.00
N ALA A 6 25.05 -11.40 -8.52
CA ALA A 6 24.60 -10.36 -7.63
C ALA A 6 25.31 -10.51 -6.27
N PRO A 7 25.84 -9.41 -5.69
CA PRO A 7 26.41 -9.42 -4.34
C PRO A 7 25.43 -10.04 -3.34
N LYS A 8 25.96 -10.87 -2.44
CA LYS A 8 25.16 -11.61 -1.45
C LYS A 8 24.32 -10.67 -0.59
N GLU A 9 24.82 -9.47 -0.33
CA GLU A 9 24.15 -8.42 0.42
C GLU A 9 22.83 -7.97 -0.25
N ILE A 10 22.82 -7.87 -1.59
CA ILE A 10 21.61 -7.51 -2.34
C ILE A 10 20.60 -8.65 -2.28
N ILE A 11 21.07 -9.90 -2.42
CA ILE A 11 20.21 -11.09 -2.29
C ILE A 11 19.60 -11.15 -0.88
N ASP A 12 20.41 -10.93 0.15
CA ASP A 12 19.98 -10.96 1.55
C ASP A 12 19.00 -9.82 1.86
N GLU A 13 19.19 -8.60 1.34
CA GLU A 13 18.21 -7.52 1.49
C GLU A 13 16.89 -7.81 0.76
N LEU A 14 16.96 -8.34 -0.47
CA LEU A 14 15.79 -8.71 -1.26
C LEU A 14 15.02 -9.89 -0.67
N THR A 15 15.70 -10.80 0.03
CA THR A 15 15.10 -11.99 0.65
C THR A 15 14.78 -11.81 2.13
N LYS A 16 15.11 -10.67 2.74
CA LYS A 16 14.82 -10.38 4.14
C LYS A 16 13.31 -10.31 4.35
N VAL A 17 12.72 -11.44 4.76
CA VAL A 17 11.31 -11.53 5.13
C VAL A 17 11.10 -10.70 6.40
N LYS A 18 10.57 -9.50 6.26
CA LYS A 18 10.05 -8.71 7.38
C LYS A 18 8.61 -9.15 7.62
N SER A 19 8.38 -9.87 8.70
CA SER A 19 7.02 -10.16 9.17
C SER A 19 6.57 -9.11 10.19
N PHE A 20 5.29 -8.77 10.15
CA PHE A 20 4.65 -7.93 11.16
C PHE A 20 3.25 -8.46 11.44
N GLY A 21 2.79 -8.34 12.69
CA GLY A 21 1.46 -8.75 13.09
C GLY A 21 0.43 -7.70 12.67
N VAL A 22 -0.71 -8.16 12.15
CA VAL A 22 -1.88 -7.32 11.87
C VAL A 22 -3.04 -7.82 12.72
N PHE A 23 -3.70 -6.92 13.44
CA PHE A 23 -4.93 -7.27 14.14
C PHE A 23 -5.99 -7.77 13.15
N PRO A 24 -6.72 -8.87 13.44
CA PRO A 24 -7.64 -9.48 12.47
C PRO A 24 -8.68 -8.51 11.89
N GLN A 25 -9.11 -7.53 12.68
CA GLN A 25 -10.09 -6.52 12.27
C GLN A 25 -9.55 -5.59 11.17
N ASN A 26 -8.23 -5.42 11.10
CA ASN A 26 -7.57 -4.58 10.10
C ASN A 26 -7.18 -5.35 8.84
N TRP A 27 -7.21 -6.70 8.88
CA TRP A 27 -6.77 -7.52 7.76
C TRP A 27 -7.52 -7.25 6.45
N PRO A 28 -8.85 -7.07 6.42
CA PRO A 28 -9.57 -6.76 5.18
C PRO A 28 -9.07 -5.47 4.51
N VAL A 29 -8.69 -4.48 5.31
CA VAL A 29 -8.16 -3.19 4.83
C VAL A 29 -6.76 -3.37 4.24
N VAL A 30 -5.90 -4.14 4.91
CA VAL A 30 -4.55 -4.47 4.41
C VAL A 30 -4.64 -5.17 3.07
N VAL A 31 -5.46 -6.22 2.97
CA VAL A 31 -5.68 -6.96 1.72
C VAL A 31 -6.19 -6.02 0.63
N TRP A 32 -7.21 -5.22 0.91
CA TRP A 32 -7.76 -4.32 -0.09
C TRP A 32 -6.71 -3.32 -0.59
N PHE A 33 -5.95 -2.70 0.31
CA PHE A 33 -4.92 -1.76 -0.09
C PHE A 33 -3.84 -2.39 -0.97
N THR A 34 -3.41 -3.63 -0.68
CA THR A 34 -2.43 -4.31 -1.54
C THR A 34 -2.95 -4.58 -2.95
N GLN A 35 -4.26 -4.57 -3.15
CA GLN A 35 -4.89 -4.77 -4.46
C GLN A 35 -5.11 -3.47 -5.24
N VAL A 36 -5.05 -2.32 -4.58
CA VAL A 36 -5.35 -1.00 -5.19
C VAL A 36 -4.20 -0.01 -5.02
N CYS A 37 -3.02 -0.45 -4.57
CA CYS A 37 -1.88 0.43 -4.30
C CYS A 37 -1.24 1.01 -5.57
N ASP A 38 -1.56 0.45 -6.73
CA ASP A 38 -1.25 0.98 -8.06
C ASP A 38 -2.11 2.21 -8.41
N LEU A 39 -3.26 2.40 -7.76
CA LEU A 39 -4.15 3.55 -7.94
C LEU A 39 -3.74 4.79 -7.12
N MET A 40 -2.45 4.90 -6.79
CA MET A 40 -1.89 6.07 -6.14
C MET A 40 -1.79 7.23 -7.11
N ARG A 41 -2.15 8.43 -6.65
CA ARG A 41 -2.03 9.66 -7.43
C ARG A 41 -0.72 10.37 -7.14
N TYR A 42 -0.16 10.96 -8.18
CA TYR A 42 1.07 11.74 -8.09
C TYR A 42 0.85 13.12 -8.71
N ARG A 43 1.44 14.12 -8.07
CA ARG A 43 1.55 15.46 -8.66
C ARG A 43 2.66 15.47 -9.71
N THR A 44 2.68 16.50 -10.56
CA THR A 44 3.68 16.69 -11.61
C THR A 44 5.13 16.76 -11.13
N ASP A 45 5.36 17.06 -9.84
CA ASP A 45 6.68 17.06 -9.21
C ASP A 45 7.06 15.71 -8.57
N GLY A 46 6.25 14.66 -8.78
CA GLY A 46 6.49 13.32 -8.26
C GLY A 46 6.00 13.09 -6.83
N ALA A 47 5.42 14.09 -6.17
CA ALA A 47 4.87 13.92 -4.83
C ALA A 47 3.61 13.02 -4.85
N CYS A 48 3.59 11.98 -4.02
CA CYS A 48 2.44 11.10 -3.83
C CYS A 48 1.35 11.83 -3.05
N LEU A 49 0.14 11.86 -3.59
CA LEU A 49 -1.06 12.45 -3.00
C LEU A 49 -1.94 11.40 -2.29
N GLY A 50 -1.49 10.13 -2.28
CA GLY A 50 -2.25 8.98 -1.82
C GLY A 50 -3.21 8.42 -2.88
N LEU A 51 -3.99 7.44 -2.46
CA LEU A 51 -4.97 6.74 -3.29
C LEU A 51 -6.04 7.66 -3.88
N ASP A 52 -6.44 7.36 -5.12
CA ASP A 52 -7.66 7.90 -5.72
C ASP A 52 -8.90 7.19 -5.15
N LEU A 53 -9.47 7.77 -4.07
CA LEU A 53 -10.64 7.19 -3.41
C LEU A 53 -11.88 7.11 -4.33
N PRO A 54 -12.21 8.13 -5.16
CA PRO A 54 -13.26 8.00 -6.18
C PRO A 54 -13.03 6.84 -7.18
N GLN A 55 -11.80 6.64 -7.64
CA GLN A 55 -11.49 5.52 -8.54
C GLN A 55 -11.65 4.18 -7.83
N ILE A 56 -11.17 4.07 -6.58
CA ILE A 56 -11.33 2.87 -5.76
C ILE A 56 -12.81 2.57 -5.48
N GLU A 57 -13.64 3.59 -5.24
CA GLU A 57 -15.07 3.40 -5.08
C GLU A 57 -15.70 2.82 -6.36
N SER A 58 -15.26 3.30 -7.53
CA SER A 58 -15.73 2.79 -8.82
C SER A 58 -15.28 1.35 -9.05
N ASP A 59 -14.01 1.04 -8.81
CA ASP A 59 -13.46 -0.33 -8.87
C ASP A 59 -14.19 -1.28 -7.91
N ALA A 60 -14.47 -0.85 -6.68
CA ALA A 60 -15.18 -1.65 -5.70
C ALA A 60 -16.63 -1.94 -6.11
N LYS A 61 -17.30 -0.97 -6.76
CA LYS A 61 -18.64 -1.19 -7.33
C LYS A 61 -18.60 -2.17 -8.51
N LEU A 62 -17.63 -2.02 -9.42
CA LEU A 62 -17.48 -2.87 -10.61
C LEU A 62 -17.05 -4.30 -10.26
N SER A 63 -16.29 -4.48 -9.19
CA SER A 63 -15.88 -5.78 -8.65
C SER A 63 -16.89 -6.39 -7.67
N GLU A 64 -18.04 -5.74 -7.47
CA GLU A 64 -19.09 -6.15 -6.53
C GLU A 64 -18.56 -6.40 -5.10
N ARG A 65 -17.53 -5.65 -4.71
CA ARG A 65 -16.94 -5.78 -3.38
C ARG A 65 -17.87 -5.19 -2.32
N CYS A 66 -18.22 -6.00 -1.32
CA CYS A 66 -18.86 -5.50 -0.11
C CYS A 66 -17.86 -4.77 0.80
N PHE A 67 -18.11 -3.50 1.11
CA PHE A 67 -17.28 -2.73 2.04
C PHE A 67 -18.10 -1.89 3.02
N THR A 68 -17.49 -1.59 4.17
CA THR A 68 -18.09 -0.81 5.25
C THR A 68 -17.40 0.56 5.36
N SER A 69 -18.00 1.48 6.13
CA SER A 69 -17.32 2.76 6.43
C SER A 69 -16.00 2.57 7.17
N ALA A 70 -15.88 1.52 7.98
CA ALA A 70 -14.64 1.17 8.67
C ALA A 70 -13.55 0.78 7.67
N HIS A 71 -13.88 0.02 6.62
CA HIS A 71 -12.92 -0.32 5.57
C HIS A 71 -12.44 0.93 4.82
N TYR A 72 -13.37 1.81 4.45
CA TYR A 72 -13.05 3.08 3.79
C TYR A 72 -12.13 3.95 4.66
N ASN A 73 -12.44 4.10 5.95
CA ASN A 73 -11.62 4.86 6.87
C ASN A 73 -10.22 4.25 7.04
N GLY A 74 -10.13 2.93 7.09
CA GLY A 74 -8.85 2.21 7.11
C GLY A 74 -8.01 2.47 5.86
N LEU A 75 -8.62 2.38 4.68
CA LEU A 75 -7.96 2.72 3.41
C LEU A 75 -7.45 4.16 3.41
N ARG A 76 -8.25 5.11 3.92
CA ARG A 76 -7.85 6.51 4.03
C ARG A 76 -6.61 6.68 4.93
N ILE A 77 -6.53 5.94 6.03
CA ILE A 77 -5.37 5.97 6.94
C ILE A 77 -4.14 5.41 6.22
N MET A 78 -4.25 4.24 5.59
CA MET A 78 -3.09 3.62 4.92
C MET A 78 -2.64 4.40 3.69
N SER A 79 -3.58 4.99 2.94
CA SER A 79 -3.29 5.92 1.84
C SER A 79 -2.40 7.08 2.30
N LYS A 80 -2.75 7.72 3.42
CA LYS A 80 -1.95 8.81 4.00
C LYS A 80 -0.58 8.33 4.47
N ALA A 81 -0.52 7.20 5.18
CA ALA A 81 0.74 6.64 5.67
C ALA A 81 1.67 6.29 4.51
N ALA A 82 1.14 5.65 3.46
CA ALA A 82 1.90 5.32 2.26
C ALA A 82 2.38 6.57 1.52
N ALA A 83 1.53 7.59 1.36
CA ALA A 83 1.94 8.86 0.75
C ALA A 83 3.07 9.54 1.53
N ARG A 84 2.99 9.58 2.87
CA ARG A 84 4.07 10.11 3.71
C ARG A 84 5.37 9.32 3.55
N ALA A 85 5.30 8.00 3.58
CA ALA A 85 6.45 7.12 3.40
C ALA A 85 7.11 7.31 2.02
N LEU A 86 6.31 7.36 0.95
CA LEU A 86 6.80 7.59 -0.41
C LEU A 86 7.41 8.99 -0.57
N ASN A 87 6.81 9.99 0.07
CA ASN A 87 7.33 11.36 0.08
C ASN A 87 8.50 11.57 1.05
N LYS A 88 8.92 10.52 1.79
CA LYS A 88 9.98 10.58 2.81
C LYS A 88 9.73 11.65 3.88
N VAL A 89 8.46 11.86 4.23
CA VAL A 89 8.06 12.77 5.31
C VAL A 89 8.19 12.01 6.63
N ASN A 90 9.04 12.48 7.54
CA ASN A 90 9.19 11.87 8.86
C ASN A 90 7.89 12.00 9.68
N ASP A 91 7.64 11.00 10.53
CA ASP A 91 6.64 11.06 11.59
C ASP A 91 7.32 11.70 12.82
N ASP A 92 7.20 13.03 12.94
CA ASP A 92 7.43 13.74 14.21
C ASP A 92 6.29 13.46 15.21
#